data_AF-A0A3N7GP86-F1
#
_entry.id   AF-A0A3N7GP86-F1
#
_cell.length_a   1.000
_cell.length_b   1.000
_cell.length_c   1.000
_cell.angle_alpha   90.00
_cell.angle_beta   90.00
_cell.angle_gamma   90.00
#
_symmetry.space_group_name_H-M   'P 1'
#
loop_
_entity.id
_entity.type
_entity.pdbx_description
1 polymer ?
#
loop_
_entity_poly.entity_id
_entity_poly.type
_entity_poly.pdbx_seq_one_letter_code
_entity_poly.pdbx_strand_id
1 'polypeptide(L)'
;MTTTAWSSETSHRFLPGSMRETPSVNFIDKAKLRESGNSKTYDFGTHVKGANPMVPGAPNIDVFSDFSITENKKAGTLSISGSLTGDNFPSTEAFISDPSGQNLFIGVGFYQGSPFSSLDGENKRDITNFNFTVTTDKKGNFTGVKAGDTNYSIKDWNKMFLSADPHKNKKK
;
A
#
# COMPACT_ATOMS: atom_id res chain seq x y z
N MET A 1 14.49 5.72 6.63
CA MET A 1 13.95 5.31 7.95
C MET A 1 13.84 3.80 7.93
N THR A 2 14.17 3.11 9.02
CA THR A 2 13.92 1.65 9.11
C THR A 2 12.49 1.43 9.55
N THR A 3 11.75 0.58 8.84
CA THR A 3 10.41 0.18 9.29
C THR A 3 10.53 -0.78 10.47
N THR A 4 9.48 -0.89 11.28
CA THR A 4 9.32 -2.00 12.23
C THR A 4 8.75 -3.26 11.55
N ALA A 5 8.53 -3.23 10.24
CA ALA A 5 8.01 -4.34 9.46
C ALA A 5 9.15 -5.27 9.04
N TRP A 6 8.93 -6.56 9.25
CA TRP A 6 9.85 -7.63 8.86
C TRP A 6 9.22 -8.42 7.71
N SER A 7 10.05 -8.92 6.80
CA SER A 7 9.57 -9.99 5.93
C SER A 7 9.18 -11.22 6.76
N SER A 8 8.35 -12.08 6.19
CA SER A 8 8.24 -13.46 6.68
C SER A 8 9.61 -14.15 6.66
N GLU A 9 9.74 -15.17 7.49
CA GLU A 9 10.93 -15.99 7.57
C GLU A 9 11.13 -16.77 6.27
N THR A 10 12.32 -16.65 5.68
CA THR A 10 12.69 -17.33 4.45
C THR A 10 13.64 -18.47 4.77
N SER A 11 13.37 -19.65 4.20
CA SER A 11 14.26 -20.81 4.25
C SER A 11 14.70 -21.19 2.85
N HIS A 12 15.85 -21.85 2.74
CA HIS A 12 16.40 -22.30 1.47
C HIS A 12 16.73 -23.79 1.54
N ARG A 13 16.33 -24.55 0.51
CA ARG A 13 16.45 -26.02 0.49
C ARG A 13 17.88 -26.51 0.73
N PHE A 14 18.87 -25.74 0.28
CA PHE A 14 20.28 -26.14 0.32
C PHE A 14 21.13 -25.35 1.32
N LEU A 15 20.55 -24.37 2.02
CA LEU A 15 21.27 -23.58 3.03
C LEU A 15 20.59 -23.80 4.39
N PRO A 16 21.34 -24.18 5.44
CA PRO A 16 20.75 -24.40 6.75
C PRO A 16 20.23 -23.09 7.35
N GLY A 17 19.15 -23.20 8.13
CA GLY A 17 18.56 -22.09 8.86
C GLY A 17 17.56 -21.26 8.04
N SER A 18 17.26 -20.09 8.59
CA SER A 18 16.27 -19.17 8.06
C SER A 18 16.65 -17.73 8.40
N MET A 19 16.21 -16.81 7.55
CA MET A 19 16.49 -15.38 7.72
C MET A 19 15.26 -14.54 7.42
N ARG A 20 15.24 -13.33 7.97
CA ARG A 20 14.25 -12.29 7.67
C ARG A 20 14.97 -11.10 7.08
N GLU A 21 14.32 -10.47 6.11
CA GLU A 21 14.73 -9.18 5.60
C GLU A 21 14.06 -8.06 6.40
N THR A 22 14.78 -6.96 6.59
CA THR A 22 14.20 -5.69 7.05
C THR A 22 14.13 -4.75 5.85
N PRO A 23 12.96 -4.60 5.21
CA PRO A 23 12.84 -3.74 4.03
C PRO A 23 13.28 -2.31 4.34
N SER A 24 14.01 -1.72 3.39
CA SER A 24 14.40 -0.32 3.45
C SER A 24 13.25 0.57 2.98
N VAL A 25 13.06 1.71 3.65
CA VAL A 25 12.03 2.70 3.28
C VAL A 25 12.62 4.10 3.23
N ASN A 26 12.43 4.74 2.09
CA ASN A 26 12.88 6.10 1.81
C ASN A 26 11.73 6.95 1.29
N PHE A 27 11.72 8.23 1.64
CA PHE A 27 10.88 9.20 0.96
C PHE A 27 11.50 9.51 -0.41
N ILE A 28 10.72 9.40 -1.48
CA ILE A 28 11.17 9.74 -2.84
C ILE A 28 11.09 11.23 -3.12
N ASP A 29 10.18 11.91 -2.42
CA ASP A 29 9.99 13.36 -2.48
C ASP A 29 9.90 13.95 -1.08
N LYS A 30 10.16 15.25 -0.96
CA LYS A 30 9.91 15.97 0.30
C LYS A 30 8.41 15.90 0.60
N ALA A 31 8.07 15.39 1.78
CA ALA A 31 6.72 15.47 2.30
C ALA A 31 6.27 16.95 2.35
N LYS A 32 5.05 17.22 1.88
CA LYS A 32 4.46 18.56 1.85
C LYS A 32 3.22 18.58 2.71
N LEU A 33 3.09 19.64 3.50
CA LEU A 33 1.88 19.97 4.23
C LEU A 33 1.28 21.23 3.62
N ARG A 34 0.00 21.17 3.25
CA ARG A 34 -0.77 22.31 2.74
C ARG A 34 -1.99 22.49 3.61
N GLU A 35 -2.32 23.73 3.96
CA GLU A 35 -3.52 24.06 4.71
C GLU A 35 -4.40 24.97 3.87
N SER A 36 -5.71 24.71 3.84
CA SER A 36 -6.69 25.52 3.15
C SER A 36 -8.03 25.46 3.88
N GLY A 37 -8.39 26.56 4.55
CA GLY A 37 -9.59 26.64 5.37
C GLY A 37 -9.61 25.57 6.47
N ASN A 38 -10.58 24.65 6.42
CA ASN A 38 -10.72 23.56 7.39
C ASN A 38 -9.96 22.28 6.96
N SER A 39 -9.25 22.32 5.84
CA SER A 39 -8.58 21.17 5.25
C SER A 39 -7.07 21.22 5.47
N LYS A 40 -6.48 20.09 5.82
CA LYS A 40 -5.03 19.86 5.86
C LYS A 40 -4.67 18.73 4.92
N THR A 41 -3.83 19.00 3.93
CA THR A 41 -3.37 18.02 2.95
C THR A 41 -1.92 17.65 3.20
N TYR A 42 -1.66 16.35 3.30
CA TYR A 42 -0.35 15.73 3.43
C TYR A 42 -0.04 15.01 2.13
N ASP A 43 0.97 15.48 1.41
CA ASP A 43 1.48 14.85 0.20
C ASP A 43 2.84 14.21 0.51
N PHE A 44 3.01 12.93 0.17
CA PHE A 44 4.28 12.24 0.34
C PHE A 44 4.37 11.04 -0.60
N GLY A 45 5.59 10.75 -1.03
CA GLY A 45 5.88 9.50 -1.75
C GLY A 45 6.91 8.68 -1.00
N THR A 46 6.83 7.37 -1.12
CA THR A 46 7.83 6.44 -0.55
C THR A 46 8.31 5.43 -1.56
N HIS A 47 9.49 4.89 -1.31
CA HIS A 47 10.05 3.72 -1.97
C HIS A 47 10.39 2.70 -0.90
N VAL A 48 9.78 1.53 -1.00
CA VAL A 48 10.01 0.36 -0.16
C VAL A 48 10.70 -0.68 -1.01
N LYS A 49 11.79 -1.25 -0.50
CA LYS A 49 12.45 -2.37 -1.16
C LYS A 49 13.09 -3.37 -0.21
N GLY A 50 13.09 -4.63 -0.61
CA GLY A 50 13.78 -5.71 0.11
C GLY A 50 14.04 -6.90 -0.81
N ALA A 51 15.10 -7.65 -0.51
CA ALA A 51 15.52 -8.83 -1.27
C ALA A 51 15.39 -10.10 -0.43
N ASN A 52 15.49 -11.27 -1.07
CA ASN A 52 15.58 -12.54 -0.36
C ASN A 52 16.94 -12.63 0.37
N PRO A 53 16.98 -12.66 1.71
CA PRO A 53 18.23 -12.61 2.45
C PRO A 53 19.05 -13.91 2.33
N MET A 54 18.42 -15.03 1.96
CA MET A 54 19.06 -16.34 1.83
C MET A 54 19.77 -16.55 0.48
N VAL A 55 19.60 -15.64 -0.49
CA VAL A 55 20.16 -15.79 -1.85
C VAL A 55 21.03 -14.57 -2.15
N PRO A 56 22.37 -14.69 -2.07
CA PRO A 56 23.27 -13.58 -2.40
C PRO A 56 23.03 -13.07 -3.82
N GLY A 57 22.82 -11.76 -3.95
CA GLY A 57 22.53 -11.12 -5.24
C GLY A 57 21.10 -11.29 -5.73
N ALA A 58 20.16 -11.79 -4.91
CA ALA A 58 18.76 -11.77 -5.25
C ALA A 58 18.28 -10.33 -5.52
N PRO A 59 17.46 -10.12 -6.56
CA PRO A 59 16.90 -8.80 -6.83
C PRO A 59 15.97 -8.36 -5.70
N ASN A 60 15.79 -7.05 -5.59
CA ASN A 60 14.78 -6.48 -4.70
C ASN A 60 13.39 -6.72 -5.28
N ILE A 61 12.41 -6.69 -4.39
CA ILE A 61 11.03 -6.35 -4.72
C ILE A 61 10.85 -4.89 -4.37
N ASP A 62 10.51 -4.08 -5.37
CA ASP A 62 10.36 -2.63 -5.26
C ASP A 62 8.89 -2.21 -5.32
N VAL A 63 8.48 -1.35 -4.37
CA VAL A 63 7.18 -0.68 -4.36
C VAL A 63 7.38 0.81 -4.13
N PHE A 64 6.88 1.61 -5.04
CA PHE A 64 6.80 3.06 -4.95
C PHE A 64 5.36 3.46 -4.66
N SER A 65 5.19 4.45 -3.80
CA SER A 65 3.89 5.04 -3.50
C SER A 65 3.93 6.55 -3.68
N ASP A 66 2.80 7.09 -4.12
CA ASP A 66 2.50 8.51 -4.10
C ASP A 66 1.14 8.66 -3.40
N PHE A 67 1.10 9.49 -2.35
CA PHE A 67 -0.08 9.73 -1.54
C PHE A 67 -0.37 11.22 -1.44
N SER A 68 -1.65 11.55 -1.57
CA SER A 68 -2.24 12.83 -1.16
C SER A 68 -3.43 12.54 -0.25
N ILE A 69 -3.29 12.93 1.02
CA ILE A 69 -4.27 12.69 2.08
C ILE A 69 -4.76 14.03 2.60
N THR A 70 -6.05 14.32 2.45
CA THR A 70 -6.66 15.57 2.93
C THR A 70 -7.64 15.31 4.06
N GLU A 71 -7.29 15.77 5.26
CA GLU A 71 -8.17 15.75 6.43
C GLU A 71 -9.02 17.03 6.46
N ASN A 72 -10.33 16.88 6.68
CA ASN A 72 -11.23 17.96 7.04
C ASN A 72 -12.03 17.59 8.29
N LYS A 73 -11.55 18.05 9.46
CA LYS A 73 -12.15 17.73 10.77
C LYS A 73 -13.57 18.27 10.93
N LYS A 74 -13.88 19.40 10.29
CA LYS A 74 -15.21 20.01 10.36
C LYS A 74 -16.24 19.17 9.60
N ALA A 75 -15.85 18.63 8.44
CA ALA A 75 -16.68 17.75 7.64
C ALA A 75 -16.67 16.29 8.16
N GLY A 76 -15.69 15.91 8.98
CA GLY A 76 -15.52 14.53 9.43
C GLY A 76 -15.10 13.62 8.28
N THR A 77 -14.14 14.08 7.46
CA THR A 77 -13.73 13.35 6.25
C THR A 77 -12.22 13.33 6.08
N LEU A 78 -11.73 12.23 5.50
CA LEU A 78 -10.37 12.02 5.04
C LEU A 78 -10.41 11.63 3.55
N SER A 79 -10.07 12.55 2.65
CA SER A 79 -9.94 12.26 1.22
C SER A 79 -8.58 11.67 0.94
N ILE A 80 -8.54 10.52 0.26
CA ILE A 80 -7.33 9.74 0.00
C ILE A 80 -7.22 9.53 -1.49
N SER A 81 -6.07 9.93 -2.04
CA SER A 81 -5.75 9.75 -3.44
C SER A 81 -4.29 9.36 -3.61
N GLY A 82 -3.99 8.59 -4.65
CA GLY A 82 -2.62 8.17 -4.90
C GLY A 82 -2.51 6.99 -5.84
N SER A 83 -1.28 6.51 -5.94
CA SER A 83 -0.91 5.37 -6.79
C SER A 83 0.17 4.53 -6.13
N LEU A 84 0.14 3.23 -6.40
CA LEU A 84 1.26 2.33 -6.17
C LEU A 84 1.83 1.88 -7.51
N THR A 85 3.15 1.89 -7.63
CA THR A 85 3.89 1.35 -8.78
C THR A 85 5.05 0.49 -8.28
N GLY A 86 5.62 -0.37 -9.13
CA GLY A 86 6.74 -1.23 -8.72
C GLY A 86 7.00 -2.37 -9.68
N ASP A 87 7.58 -3.45 -9.16
CA ASP A 87 7.85 -4.65 -9.96
C ASP A 87 6.58 -5.39 -10.38
N ASN A 88 5.48 -5.19 -9.63
CA ASN A 88 4.20 -5.86 -9.82
C ASN A 88 4.30 -7.41 -9.69
N PHE A 89 5.27 -7.85 -8.88
CA PHE A 89 5.44 -9.23 -8.41
C PHE A 89 6.10 -9.21 -7.03
N PRO A 90 5.62 -9.99 -6.04
CA PRO A 90 4.38 -10.77 -6.03
C PRO A 90 3.16 -9.83 -5.91
N SER A 91 2.03 -10.32 -5.39
CA SER A 91 0.89 -9.46 -5.08
C SER A 91 1.27 -8.39 -4.06
N THR A 92 0.64 -7.21 -4.17
CA THR A 92 0.83 -6.08 -3.25
C THR A 92 -0.50 -5.74 -2.59
N GLU A 93 -0.48 -5.43 -1.30
CA GLU A 93 -1.67 -4.99 -0.56
C GLU A 93 -1.34 -3.70 0.17
N ALA A 94 -2.28 -2.76 0.18
CA ALA A 94 -2.15 -1.53 0.93
C ALA A 94 -3.40 -1.27 1.75
N PHE A 95 -3.18 -0.86 2.99
CA PHE A 95 -4.22 -0.48 3.93
C PHE A 95 -3.75 0.71 4.77
N ILE A 96 -4.72 1.43 5.33
CA ILE A 96 -4.51 2.43 6.38
C ILE A 96 -5.21 1.99 7.66
N SER A 97 -4.74 2.50 8.79
CA SER A 97 -5.31 2.22 10.11
C SER A 97 -5.77 3.52 10.76
N ASP A 98 -6.91 3.46 11.46
CA ASP A 98 -7.40 4.56 12.29
C ASP A 98 -6.90 4.48 13.74
N PRO A 99 -7.18 5.49 14.59
CA PRO A 99 -6.79 5.49 15.99
C PRO A 99 -7.39 4.36 16.85
N SER A 100 -8.48 3.73 16.40
CA SER A 100 -9.07 2.56 17.06
C SER A 100 -8.41 1.24 16.68
N GLY A 101 -7.51 1.26 15.69
CA GLY A 101 -6.87 0.08 15.12
C GLY A 101 -7.70 -0.59 14.01
N GLN A 102 -8.78 0.05 13.53
CA GLN A 102 -9.54 -0.44 12.39
C GLN A 102 -8.76 -0.21 11.10
N ASN A 103 -8.58 -1.28 10.32
CA ASN A 103 -7.90 -1.24 9.03
C ASN A 103 -8.88 -1.06 7.88
N LEU A 104 -8.48 -0.27 6.88
CA LEU A 104 -9.19 -0.04 5.64
C LEU A 104 -8.28 -0.32 4.45
N PHE A 105 -8.68 -1.21 3.55
CA PHE A 105 -7.96 -1.41 2.29
C PHE A 105 -8.02 -0.15 1.43
N ILE A 106 -6.89 0.21 0.83
CA ILE A 106 -6.81 1.34 -0.10
C ILE A 106 -6.42 0.89 -1.52
N GLY A 107 -5.87 -0.31 -1.66
CA GLY A 107 -5.52 -0.87 -2.95
C GLY A 107 -4.96 -2.29 -2.86
N VAL A 108 -5.10 -3.02 -3.95
CA VAL A 108 -4.49 -4.34 -4.17
C VAL A 108 -3.84 -4.36 -5.55
N GLY A 109 -2.68 -5.01 -5.61
CA GLY A 109 -1.93 -5.34 -6.81
C GLY A 109 -1.91 -6.84 -7.00
N PHE A 110 -2.42 -7.30 -8.14
CA PHE A 110 -2.41 -8.71 -8.48
C PHE A 110 -1.05 -9.11 -9.02
N TYR A 111 -0.50 -10.23 -8.56
CA TYR A 111 0.82 -10.66 -9.02
C TYR A 111 0.84 -10.83 -10.55
N GLN A 112 1.93 -10.39 -11.17
CA GLN A 112 2.17 -10.57 -12.60
C GLN A 112 3.62 -11.03 -12.85
N GLY A 113 3.77 -12.27 -13.30
CA GLY A 113 5.05 -12.84 -13.74
C GLY A 113 5.71 -13.76 -12.70
N SER A 114 7.04 -13.70 -12.57
CA SER A 114 7.81 -14.67 -11.78
C SER A 114 9.03 -14.03 -11.09
N PRO A 115 9.57 -14.66 -10.02
CA PRO A 115 10.77 -14.16 -9.34
C PRO A 115 12.00 -14.04 -10.26
N PHE A 116 12.05 -14.79 -11.38
CA PHE A 116 13.20 -14.85 -12.28
C PHE A 116 13.12 -13.89 -13.47
N SER A 117 11.99 -13.22 -13.67
CA SER A 117 11.74 -12.42 -14.89
C SER A 117 11.07 -11.08 -14.65
N SER A 118 10.57 -10.85 -13.43
CA SER A 118 9.77 -9.66 -13.11
C SER A 118 10.48 -8.67 -12.19
N LEU A 119 11.59 -9.08 -11.56
CA LEU A 119 12.32 -8.31 -10.54
C LEU A 119 13.60 -7.66 -11.08
N ASP A 120 13.79 -7.64 -12.39
CA ASP A 120 15.01 -7.11 -13.00
C ASP A 120 14.99 -5.58 -12.95
N GLY A 121 15.87 -4.99 -12.13
CA GLY A 121 16.02 -3.53 -11.98
C GLY A 121 14.91 -2.84 -11.17
N GLU A 122 14.97 -1.51 -11.05
CA GLU A 122 13.96 -0.72 -10.30
C GLU A 122 12.77 -0.36 -11.21
N ASN A 123 11.84 -1.30 -11.40
CA ASN A 123 10.68 -1.06 -12.27
C ASN A 123 9.60 -0.22 -11.59
N LYS A 124 8.86 0.56 -12.39
CA LYS A 124 7.72 1.39 -11.94
C LYS A 124 6.45 1.04 -12.70
N ARG A 125 6.10 -0.24 -12.76
CA ARG A 125 4.88 -0.70 -13.42
C ARG A 125 3.68 -0.37 -12.55
N ASP A 126 2.55 -0.01 -13.16
CA ASP A 126 1.33 0.29 -12.43
C ASP A 126 0.85 -0.93 -11.63
N ILE A 127 0.65 -0.73 -10.32
CA ILE A 127 0.08 -1.73 -9.41
C ILE A 127 -1.39 -1.40 -9.17
N THR A 128 -1.68 -0.20 -8.64
CA THR A 128 -3.05 0.25 -8.36
C THR A 128 -3.13 1.76 -8.22
N ASN A 129 -4.30 2.32 -8.50
CA ASN A 129 -4.63 3.73 -8.29
C ASN A 129 -5.89 3.83 -7.43
N PHE A 130 -5.94 4.81 -6.53
CA PHE A 130 -7.07 4.98 -5.64
C PHE A 130 -7.44 6.46 -5.48
N ASN A 131 -8.73 6.71 -5.36
CA ASN A 131 -9.29 8.01 -5.07
C ASN A 131 -10.67 7.84 -4.43
N PHE A 132 -10.78 8.09 -3.13
CA PHE A 132 -12.03 7.98 -2.39
C PHE A 132 -11.98 8.85 -1.12
N THR A 133 -13.11 8.96 -0.43
CA THR A 133 -13.21 9.68 0.84
C THR A 133 -13.65 8.74 1.95
N VAL A 134 -12.94 8.75 3.07
CA VAL A 134 -13.34 8.06 4.30
C VAL A 134 -14.09 9.04 5.17
N THR A 135 -15.24 8.65 5.71
CA THR A 135 -15.92 9.42 6.77
C THR A 135 -15.37 9.00 8.12
N THR A 136 -15.22 9.96 9.03
CA THR A 136 -14.64 9.74 10.35
C THR A 136 -15.53 10.30 11.46
N ASP A 137 -15.48 9.69 12.64
CA ASP A 137 -16.04 10.28 13.84
C ASP A 137 -15.16 11.44 14.39
N LYS A 138 -15.57 12.05 15.50
CA LYS A 138 -14.83 13.15 16.14
C LYS A 138 -13.45 12.76 16.70
N LYS A 139 -13.19 11.46 16.87
CA LYS A 139 -11.90 10.90 17.31
C LYS A 139 -11.01 10.50 16.13
N GLY A 140 -11.51 10.61 14.90
CA GLY A 140 -10.81 10.20 13.70
C GLY A 140 -10.99 8.72 13.35
N ASN A 141 -11.89 8.00 14.03
CA ASN A 141 -12.16 6.60 13.70
C ASN A 141 -13.00 6.50 12.43
N PHE A 142 -12.72 5.50 11.59
CA PHE A 142 -13.39 5.32 10.32
C PHE A 142 -14.86 4.89 10.53
N THR A 143 -15.78 5.52 9.81
CA THR A 143 -17.23 5.23 9.90
C THR A 143 -17.83 4.76 8.57
N GLY A 144 -17.16 5.03 7.45
CA GLY A 144 -17.60 4.60 6.12
C GLY A 144 -16.66 5.09 5.01
N VAL A 145 -16.94 4.67 3.79
CA VAL A 145 -16.23 5.11 2.59
C VAL A 145 -17.21 5.61 1.55
N LYS A 146 -16.88 6.74 0.93
CA LYS A 146 -17.55 7.26 -0.26
C LYS A 146 -16.59 7.16 -1.45
N ALA A 147 -16.97 6.37 -2.45
CA ALA A 147 -16.24 6.25 -3.72
C ALA A 147 -17.18 6.61 -4.86
N GLY A 148 -16.88 7.71 -5.56
CA GLY A 148 -17.83 8.34 -6.48
C GLY A 148 -19.13 8.70 -5.75
N ASP A 149 -20.25 8.21 -6.27
CA ASP A 149 -21.59 8.45 -5.72
C ASP A 149 -22.04 7.38 -4.72
N THR A 150 -21.26 6.33 -4.52
CA THR A 150 -21.62 5.20 -3.67
C THR A 150 -21.01 5.32 -2.28
N ASN A 151 -21.82 5.04 -1.25
CA ASN A 151 -21.37 4.93 0.13
C ASN A 151 -21.30 3.46 0.55
N TYR A 152 -20.24 3.10 1.25
CA TYR A 152 -19.97 1.77 1.76
C TYR A 152 -19.77 1.82 3.28
N SER A 153 -20.23 0.77 3.98
CA SER A 153 -19.72 0.51 5.31
C SER A 153 -18.24 0.09 5.22
N ILE A 154 -17.47 0.25 6.30
CA ILE A 154 -16.06 -0.19 6.34
C ILE A 154 -15.95 -1.69 6.02
N LYS A 155 -16.88 -2.49 6.53
CA LYS A 155 -16.93 -3.94 6.29
C LYS A 155 -17.16 -4.27 4.82
N ASP A 156 -18.15 -3.62 4.19
CA ASP A 156 -18.49 -3.89 2.79
C ASP A 156 -17.38 -3.43 1.85
N TRP A 157 -16.76 -2.29 2.15
CA TRP A 157 -15.58 -1.82 1.44
C TRP A 157 -14.46 -2.85 1.47
N ASN A 158 -14.04 -3.28 2.67
CA ASN A 158 -12.96 -4.26 2.82
C ASN A 158 -13.29 -5.61 2.17
N LYS A 159 -14.56 -6.02 2.19
CA LYS A 159 -14.99 -7.28 1.57
C LYS A 159 -14.70 -7.32 0.07
N MET A 160 -14.79 -6.19 -0.64
CA MET A 160 -14.50 -6.13 -2.07
C MET A 160 -13.06 -6.55 -2.40
N PHE A 161 -12.11 -6.19 -1.53
CA PHE A 161 -10.70 -6.53 -1.69
C PHE A 161 -10.40 -7.97 -1.25
N LEU A 162 -10.98 -8.41 -0.13
CA LEU A 162 -10.80 -9.77 0.38
C LEU A 162 -11.38 -10.85 -0.54
N SER A 163 -12.39 -10.51 -1.33
CA SER A 163 -12.96 -11.43 -2.33
C SER A 163 -12.24 -11.40 -3.68
N ALA A 164 -11.24 -10.52 -3.86
CA ALA A 164 -10.55 -10.40 -5.12
C ALA A 164 -9.65 -11.62 -5.36
N ASP A 165 -9.72 -12.18 -6.57
CA ASP A 165 -8.81 -13.22 -7.00
C ASP A 165 -7.38 -12.62 -7.11
N PRO A 166 -6.36 -13.16 -6.41
CA PRO A 166 -5.00 -12.64 -6.46
C PRO A 166 -4.35 -12.74 -7.86
N HIS A 167 -4.96 -13.50 -8.78
CA HIS A 167 -4.56 -13.60 -10.17
C HIS A 167 -5.12 -12.44 -10.99
N LYS A 168 -4.28 -11.75 -11.77
CA LYS A 168 -4.76 -10.82 -12.79
C LYS A 168 -5.57 -11.62 -13.83
N ASN A 169 -6.90 -11.54 -13.75
CA ASN A 169 -7.79 -12.21 -14.68
C ASN A 169 -7.35 -11.90 -16.13
N LYS A 170 -6.85 -12.92 -16.85
CA LYS A 170 -6.85 -12.87 -18.31
C LYS A 170 -8.33 -12.72 -18.69
N LYS A 171 -8.69 -11.63 -19.36
CA LYS A 171 -10.04 -11.46 -19.91
C LYS A 171 -10.46 -12.78 -20.56
N LYS A 172 -11.59 -13.35 -20.11
CA LYS A 172 -12.27 -14.43 -20.84
C LYS A 172 -12.76 -13.90 -22.18
#